data_AF-A0A7K5IC83-F1
#
_entry.id   AF-A0A7K5IC83-F1
#
_cell.length_a   1.000
_cell.length_b   1.000
_cell.length_c   1.000
_cell.angle_alpha   90.00
_cell.angle_beta   90.00
_cell.angle_gamma   90.00
#
_symmetry.space_group_name_H-M   'P 1'
#
loop_
_entity.id
_entity.type
_entity.pdbx_description
1 polymer ?
#
loop_
_entity_poly.entity_id
_entity_poly.type
_entity_poly.pdbx_seq_one_letter_code
_entity_poly.pdbx_strand_id
1 'polypeptide(L)'
;PAGSRDACRALALASLPLGAEALVNLPVEDFNAALCRARLSGAQLALARDIRRRGKNKVAAQKCRRRKLEAIARLQGELARLAKERERLLRARGQAERALGALRRDLARVSAQVLGALRDGNPPLPPESLGLRLAPDAG
;
A
#
# COMPACT_ATOMS: atom_id res chain seq x y z
N PRO A 1 -42.03 -15.01 -6.51
CA PRO A 1 -42.74 -14.58 -7.74
C PRO A 1 -41.86 -13.65 -8.60
N ALA A 2 -40.97 -14.22 -9.42
CA ALA A 2 -40.08 -13.49 -10.35
C ALA A 2 -40.63 -13.41 -11.80
N GLY A 3 -41.69 -14.16 -12.12
CA GLY A 3 -42.14 -14.40 -13.50
C GLY A 3 -42.80 -13.23 -14.23
N SER A 4 -43.47 -12.29 -13.53
CA SER A 4 -44.21 -11.20 -14.19
C SER A 4 -43.30 -10.07 -14.69
N ARG A 5 -42.27 -9.71 -13.91
CA ARG A 5 -41.32 -8.64 -14.29
C ARG A 5 -40.43 -9.06 -15.45
N ASP A 6 -39.92 -10.29 -15.42
CA ASP A 6 -39.05 -10.79 -16.47
C ASP A 6 -39.82 -11.07 -17.77
N ALA A 7 -41.09 -11.51 -17.69
CA ALA A 7 -41.98 -11.62 -18.85
C ALA A 7 -42.29 -10.26 -19.48
N CYS A 8 -42.67 -9.24 -18.70
CA CYS A 8 -42.86 -7.88 -19.21
C CYS A 8 -41.58 -7.31 -19.84
N ARG A 9 -40.41 -7.63 -19.27
CA ARG A 9 -39.12 -7.21 -19.81
C ARG A 9 -38.75 -7.94 -21.10
N ALA A 10 -39.06 -9.23 -21.19
CA ALA A 10 -38.86 -10.04 -22.38
C ALA A 10 -39.78 -9.59 -23.53
N LEU A 11 -41.04 -9.30 -23.24
CA LEU A 11 -42.00 -8.74 -24.21
C LEU A 11 -41.58 -7.33 -24.68
N ALA A 12 -41.11 -6.48 -23.76
CA ALA A 12 -40.52 -5.18 -24.06
C ALA A 12 -39.28 -5.29 -24.96
N LEU A 13 -38.41 -6.28 -24.74
CA LEU A 13 -37.23 -6.55 -25.56
C LEU A 13 -37.57 -7.18 -26.91
N ALA A 14 -38.61 -8.02 -26.98
CA ALA A 14 -39.12 -8.59 -28.23
C ALA A 14 -39.68 -7.52 -29.18
N SER A 15 -40.13 -6.38 -28.63
CA SER A 15 -40.54 -5.21 -29.42
C SER A 15 -39.36 -4.39 -29.98
N LEU A 16 -38.12 -4.74 -29.64
CA LEU A 16 -36.92 -4.07 -30.10
C LEU A 16 -36.14 -4.94 -31.12
N PRO A 17 -35.47 -4.32 -32.10
CA PRO A 17 -34.73 -5.03 -33.16
C PRO A 17 -33.38 -5.57 -32.68
N LEU A 18 -33.00 -5.26 -31.43
CA LEU A 18 -31.71 -5.58 -30.84
C LEU A 18 -31.93 -6.23 -29.47
N GLY A 19 -31.18 -7.29 -29.20
CA GLY A 19 -31.13 -7.91 -27.88
C GLY A 19 -30.57 -6.96 -26.80
N ALA A 20 -30.92 -7.21 -25.54
CA ALA A 20 -30.50 -6.39 -24.41
C ALA A 20 -28.98 -6.22 -24.31
N GLU A 21 -28.21 -7.26 -24.63
CA GLU A 21 -26.75 -7.22 -24.60
C GLU A 21 -26.20 -6.28 -25.69
N ALA A 22 -26.67 -6.41 -26.93
CA ALA A 22 -26.31 -5.55 -28.05
C ALA A 22 -26.64 -4.08 -27.72
N LEU A 23 -27.82 -3.81 -27.14
CA LEU A 23 -28.21 -2.46 -26.72
C LEU A 23 -27.21 -1.84 -25.74
N VAL A 24 -26.58 -2.62 -24.86
CA VAL A 24 -25.64 -2.11 -23.84
C VAL A 24 -24.23 -1.91 -24.42
N ASN A 25 -23.79 -2.85 -25.28
CA ASN A 25 -22.40 -2.95 -25.70
C ASN A 25 -22.07 -2.25 -27.02
N LEU A 26 -23.04 -1.97 -27.90
CA LEU A 26 -22.78 -1.30 -29.17
C LEU A 26 -22.14 0.09 -28.96
N PRO A 27 -21.26 0.56 -29.86
CA PRO A 27 -20.90 1.98 -29.99
C PRO A 27 -22.14 2.89 -30.14
N VAL A 28 -22.03 4.18 -29.86
CA VAL A 28 -23.21 5.08 -29.90
C VAL A 28 -23.69 5.33 -31.32
N GLU A 29 -22.77 5.35 -32.27
CA GLU A 29 -22.98 5.50 -33.70
C GLU A 29 -23.76 4.31 -34.25
N ASP A 30 -23.27 3.09 -34.01
CA ASP A 30 -23.92 1.85 -34.44
C ASP A 30 -25.29 1.67 -33.77
N PHE A 31 -25.39 2.03 -32.50
CA PHE A 31 -26.65 2.00 -31.76
C PHE A 31 -27.68 2.92 -32.41
N ASN A 32 -27.31 4.17 -32.70
CA ASN A 32 -28.21 5.13 -33.35
C ASN A 32 -28.58 4.68 -34.77
N ALA A 33 -27.61 4.17 -35.54
CA ALA A 33 -27.86 3.64 -36.88
C ALA A 33 -28.86 2.46 -36.86
N ALA A 34 -28.71 1.54 -35.91
CA ALA A 34 -29.62 0.41 -35.75
C ALA A 34 -31.04 0.86 -35.33
N LEU A 35 -31.16 1.85 -34.45
CA LEU A 35 -32.46 2.43 -34.08
C LEU A 35 -33.14 3.15 -35.25
N CYS A 36 -32.37 3.88 -36.07
CA CYS A 36 -32.91 4.57 -37.25
C CYS A 36 -33.41 3.60 -38.33
N ARG A 37 -32.66 2.51 -38.59
CA ARG A 37 -33.03 1.48 -39.59
C ARG A 37 -34.33 0.75 -39.23
N ALA A 38 -34.60 0.61 -37.94
CA ALA A 38 -35.72 -0.17 -37.43
C ALA A 38 -37.09 0.53 -37.43
N ARG A 39 -37.17 1.81 -37.83
CA ARG A 39 -38.42 2.60 -37.87
C ARG A 39 -39.26 2.49 -36.57
N LEU A 40 -38.59 2.58 -35.43
CA LEU A 40 -39.21 2.44 -34.10
C LEU A 40 -40.10 3.64 -33.75
N SER A 41 -41.16 3.40 -32.98
CA SER A 41 -41.97 4.46 -32.38
C SER A 41 -41.20 5.22 -31.29
N GLY A 42 -41.65 6.44 -30.95
CA GLY A 42 -41.03 7.24 -29.89
C GLY A 42 -40.95 6.52 -28.54
N ALA A 43 -41.97 5.74 -28.19
CA ALA A 43 -41.98 4.93 -26.97
C ALA A 43 -40.93 3.81 -27.00
N GLN A 44 -40.77 3.11 -28.13
CA GLN A 44 -39.75 2.08 -28.30
C GLN A 44 -38.32 2.66 -28.28
N LEU A 45 -38.11 3.83 -28.89
CA LEU A 45 -36.82 4.54 -28.84
C LEU A 45 -36.46 4.93 -27.40
N ALA A 46 -37.42 5.47 -26.64
CA ALA A 46 -37.22 5.81 -25.23
C ALA A 46 -36.88 4.56 -24.39
N LEU A 47 -37.59 3.46 -24.63
CA LEU A 47 -37.35 2.18 -23.97
C LEU A 47 -35.96 1.61 -24.27
N ALA A 48 -35.53 1.60 -25.54
CA ALA A 48 -34.21 1.13 -25.94
C ALA A 48 -33.08 1.94 -25.28
N ARG A 49 -33.23 3.27 -25.24
CA ARG A 49 -32.30 4.17 -24.56
C ARG A 49 -32.26 3.93 -23.05
N ASP A 50 -33.41 3.72 -22.40
CA ASP A 50 -33.45 3.44 -20.95
C ASP A 50 -32.80 2.10 -20.60
N ILE A 51 -33.05 1.06 -21.40
CA ILE A 51 -32.41 -0.26 -21.25
C ILE A 51 -30.89 -0.12 -21.36
N ARG A 52 -30.40 0.56 -22.42
CA ARG A 52 -28.96 0.82 -22.60
C ARG A 52 -28.38 1.60 -21.42
N ARG A 53 -29.04 2.68 -20.99
CA ARG A 53 -28.61 3.52 -19.86
C ARG A 53 -28.48 2.71 -18.57
N ARG A 54 -29.50 1.92 -18.22
CA ARG A 54 -29.48 1.07 -17.01
C ARG A 54 -28.43 -0.03 -17.12
N GLY A 55 -28.28 -0.65 -18.29
CA GLY A 55 -27.26 -1.68 -18.50
C GLY A 55 -25.84 -1.12 -18.37
N LYS A 56 -25.55 0.04 -18.96
CA LYS A 56 -24.26 0.73 -18.78
C LYS A 56 -24.01 1.09 -17.32
N ASN A 57 -25.02 1.59 -16.59
CA ASN A 57 -24.89 1.86 -15.15
C ASN A 57 -24.59 0.58 -14.34
N LYS A 58 -25.28 -0.54 -14.65
CA LYS A 58 -24.99 -1.85 -14.02
C LYS A 58 -23.53 -2.26 -14.22
N VAL A 59 -23.01 -2.17 -15.44
CA VAL A 59 -21.60 -2.49 -15.75
C VAL A 59 -20.64 -1.53 -15.04
N ALA A 60 -20.94 -0.22 -15.02
CA ALA A 60 -20.13 0.77 -14.33
C ALA A 60 -20.08 0.50 -12.81
N ALA A 61 -21.22 0.19 -12.19
CA ALA A 61 -21.29 -0.18 -10.78
C ALA A 61 -20.51 -1.46 -10.47
N GLN A 62 -20.58 -2.48 -11.35
CA GLN A 62 -19.76 -3.69 -11.24
C GLN A 62 -18.27 -3.37 -11.32
N LYS A 63 -17.84 -2.57 -12.30
CA LYS A 63 -16.44 -2.13 -12.43
C LYS A 63 -15.96 -1.34 -11.21
N CYS A 64 -16.81 -0.45 -10.68
CA CYS A 64 -16.51 0.33 -9.48
C CYS A 64 -16.30 -0.59 -8.25
N ARG A 65 -17.23 -1.53 -8.02
CA ARG A 65 -17.11 -2.52 -6.94
C ARG A 65 -15.86 -3.38 -7.10
N ARG A 66 -15.59 -3.86 -8.31
CA ARG A 66 -14.38 -4.65 -8.61
C ARG A 66 -13.11 -3.87 -8.29
N ARG A 67 -12.98 -2.64 -8.79
CA ARG A 67 -11.83 -1.78 -8.50
C ARG A 67 -11.65 -1.52 -7.01
N LYS A 68 -12.74 -1.32 -6.27
CA LYS A 68 -12.69 -1.13 -4.81
C LYS A 68 -12.18 -2.38 -4.10
N LEU A 69 -12.63 -3.56 -4.51
CA LEU A 69 -12.17 -4.84 -3.94
C LEU A 69 -10.70 -5.11 -4.29
N GLU A 70 -10.29 -4.86 -5.53
CA GLU A 70 -8.89 -4.96 -5.96
C GLU A 70 -7.98 -4.02 -5.13
N ALA A 71 -8.42 -2.78 -4.87
CA ALA A 71 -7.68 -1.84 -4.03
C ALA A 71 -7.57 -2.33 -2.57
N ILE A 72 -8.66 -2.86 -2.00
CA ILE A 72 -8.64 -3.44 -0.65
C ILE A 72 -7.64 -4.60 -0.57
N ALA A 73 -7.69 -5.54 -1.52
CA ALA A 73 -6.78 -6.68 -1.55
C ALA A 73 -5.31 -6.25 -1.68
N ARG A 74 -5.03 -5.24 -2.52
CA ARG A 74 -3.69 -4.67 -2.66
C ARG A 74 -3.19 -4.08 -1.33
N LEU A 75 -4.01 -3.25 -0.68
CA LEU A 75 -3.68 -2.62 0.59
C LEU A 75 -3.46 -3.65 1.71
N GLN A 76 -4.25 -4.72 1.75
CA GLN A 76 -4.04 -5.83 2.69
C GLN A 76 -2.68 -6.52 2.46
N GLY A 77 -2.30 -6.74 1.19
CA GLY A 77 -0.98 -7.28 0.84
C GLY A 77 0.17 -6.35 1.25
N GLU A 78 0.03 -5.04 1.01
CA GLU A 78 1.00 -4.03 1.44
C GLU A 78 1.17 -3.99 2.96
N LEU A 79 0.06 -4.01 3.71
CA LEU A 79 0.08 -4.08 5.18
C LEU A 79 0.80 -5.33 5.68
N ALA A 80 0.49 -6.50 5.13
CA ALA A 80 1.15 -7.75 5.53
C ALA A 80 2.67 -7.71 5.25
N ARG A 81 3.06 -7.19 4.09
CA ARG A 81 4.48 -7.00 3.74
C ARG A 81 5.17 -6.05 4.71
N LEU A 82 4.56 -4.90 5.01
CA LEU A 82 5.12 -3.92 5.94
C LEU A 82 5.23 -4.46 7.36
N ALA A 83 4.26 -5.26 7.81
CA ALA A 83 4.30 -5.92 9.11
C ALA A 83 5.48 -6.89 9.22
N LYS A 84 5.69 -7.73 8.19
CA LYS A 84 6.82 -8.65 8.12
C LYS A 84 8.16 -7.92 8.11
N GLU A 85 8.24 -6.82 7.36
CA GLU A 85 9.45 -6.00 7.29
C GLU A 85 9.75 -5.32 8.63
N ARG A 86 8.74 -4.77 9.30
CA ARG A 86 8.87 -4.21 10.65
C ARG A 86 9.41 -5.24 11.63
N GLU A 87 8.89 -6.46 11.60
CA GLU A 87 9.36 -7.54 12.48
C GLU A 87 10.82 -7.91 12.21
N ARG A 88 11.21 -7.98 10.93
CA ARG A 88 12.61 -8.21 10.51
C ARG A 88 13.54 -7.12 11.06
N LEU A 89 13.15 -5.86 10.93
CA LEU A 89 13.92 -4.72 11.42
C LEU A 89 14.04 -4.71 12.94
N LEU A 90 12.95 -5.03 13.67
CA LEU A 90 13.00 -5.14 15.14
C LEU A 90 13.97 -6.24 15.60
N ARG A 91 13.98 -7.39 14.90
CA ARG A 91 14.95 -8.46 15.16
C ARG A 91 16.39 -8.02 14.92
N ALA A 92 16.65 -7.36 13.79
CA ALA A 92 17.96 -6.82 13.46
C ALA A 92 18.43 -5.77 14.49
N ARG A 93 17.53 -4.87 14.92
CA ARG A 93 17.82 -3.89 15.97
C ARG A 93 18.25 -4.57 17.27
N GLY A 94 17.50 -5.57 17.73
CA GLY A 94 17.85 -6.32 18.93
C GLY A 94 19.19 -7.07 18.83
N GLN A 95 19.55 -7.58 17.64
CA GLN A 95 20.86 -8.18 17.40
C GLN A 95 21.98 -7.14 17.50
N ALA A 96 21.79 -5.96 16.89
CA ALA A 96 22.75 -4.86 16.94
C ALA A 96 22.94 -4.34 18.37
N GLU A 97 21.87 -4.17 19.14
CA GLU A 97 21.92 -3.77 20.55
C GLU A 97 22.75 -4.76 21.39
N ARG A 98 22.56 -6.08 21.17
CA ARG A 98 23.36 -7.12 21.86
C ARG A 98 24.83 -7.08 21.47
N ALA A 99 25.14 -6.93 20.18
CA ALA A 99 26.51 -6.84 19.69
C ALA A 99 27.23 -5.60 20.25
N LEU A 100 26.56 -4.44 20.24
CA LEU A 100 27.07 -3.21 20.84
C LEU A 100 27.33 -3.38 22.34
N GLY A 101 26.42 -4.03 23.06
CA GLY A 101 26.60 -4.35 24.48
C GLY A 101 27.81 -5.25 24.76
N ALA A 102 28.08 -6.23 23.89
CA ALA A 102 29.26 -7.09 23.99
C ALA A 102 30.55 -6.30 23.76
N LEU A 103 30.63 -5.52 22.68
CA LEU A 103 31.79 -4.68 22.37
C LEU A 103 32.11 -3.69 23.50
N ARG A 104 31.09 -3.08 24.11
CA ARG A 104 31.27 -2.19 25.27
C ARG A 104 31.90 -2.90 26.46
N ARG A 105 31.47 -4.14 26.75
CA ARG A 105 32.06 -4.96 27.83
C ARG A 105 33.50 -5.35 27.52
N ASP A 106 33.77 -5.77 26.29
CA ASP A 106 35.11 -6.13 25.86
C ASP A 106 36.07 -4.94 25.92
N LEU A 107 35.62 -3.76 25.47
CA LEU A 107 36.38 -2.52 25.59
C LEU A 107 36.69 -2.20 27.06
N ALA A 108 35.68 -2.20 27.94
CA ALA A 108 35.88 -1.94 29.35
C ALA A 108 36.90 -2.90 29.99
N ARG A 109 36.83 -4.19 29.64
CA ARG A 109 37.79 -5.21 30.11
C ARG A 109 39.21 -4.90 29.65
N VAL A 110 39.41 -4.63 28.36
CA VAL A 110 40.74 -4.35 27.80
C VAL A 110 41.29 -3.05 28.36
N SER A 111 40.48 -2.00 28.46
CA SER A 111 40.88 -0.73 29.07
C SER A 111 41.34 -0.93 30.52
N ALA A 112 40.62 -1.72 31.33
CA ALA A 112 41.02 -2.03 32.70
C ALA A 112 42.34 -2.82 32.76
N GLN A 113 42.54 -3.80 31.86
CA GLN A 113 43.79 -4.57 31.77
C GLN A 113 45.00 -3.68 31.44
N VAL A 114 44.87 -2.80 30.44
CA VAL A 114 45.95 -1.89 30.06
C VAL A 114 46.28 -0.91 31.18
N LEU A 115 45.27 -0.30 31.80
CA LEU A 115 45.47 0.63 32.91
C LEU A 115 46.05 -0.04 34.16
N GLY A 116 45.64 -1.29 34.44
CA GLY A 116 46.24 -2.11 35.49
C GLY A 116 47.72 -2.37 35.24
N ALA A 117 48.06 -2.88 34.04
CA ALA A 117 49.44 -3.14 33.66
C ALA A 117 50.35 -1.89 33.71
N LEU A 118 49.82 -0.72 33.35
CA LEU A 118 50.56 0.55 33.45
C LEU A 118 50.77 1.00 34.91
N ARG A 119 49.85 0.68 35.83
CA ARG A 119 49.99 0.97 37.27
C ARG A 119 50.98 0.05 37.96
N ASP A 120 51.01 -1.22 37.59
CA ASP A 120 51.90 -2.21 38.20
C ASP A 120 53.38 -2.01 37.78
N GLY A 121 53.63 -1.19 36.74
CA GLY A 121 54.96 -0.84 36.24
C GLY A 121 55.55 0.49 36.74
N ASN A 122 54.80 1.29 37.52
CA ASN A 122 55.30 2.58 38.04
C ASN A 122 54.81 2.84 39.48
N PRO A 123 55.69 3.06 40.46
CA PRO A 123 55.27 3.48 41.80
C PRO A 123 54.53 4.84 41.73
N PRO A 124 53.56 5.10 42.63
CA PRO A 124 52.90 6.40 42.69
C PRO A 124 53.95 7.48 42.91
N LEU A 125 54.04 8.42 41.97
CA LEU A 125 54.95 9.55 42.06
C LEU A 125 54.66 10.34 43.35
N PRO A 126 55.67 10.61 44.20
CA PRO A 126 55.45 11.36 45.44
C PRO A 126 54.92 12.76 45.13
N PRO A 127 54.05 13.34 45.99
CA PRO A 127 53.37 14.62 45.74
C PRO A 127 54.35 15.79 45.46
N GLU A 128 55.60 15.66 45.89
CA GLU A 128 56.70 16.59 45.69
C GLU A 128 57.13 16.74 44.21
N SER A 129 56.85 15.73 43.38
CA SER A 129 57.27 15.66 41.98
C SER A 129 56.23 16.18 40.97
N LEU A 130 55.04 16.59 41.45
CA LEU A 130 53.97 17.21 40.64
C LEU A 130 54.04 18.75 40.64
N GLY A 131 55.11 19.34 41.14
CA GLY A 131 55.31 20.79 41.13
C GLY A 131 55.43 21.32 39.70
N LEU A 132 54.31 21.78 39.12
CA LEU A 132 54.27 22.55 37.88
C LEU A 132 55.05 23.87 38.11
N ARG A 133 56.34 23.89 37.74
CA ARG A 133 57.08 25.15 37.59
C ARG A 133 56.55 25.84 36.35
N LEU A 134 55.70 26.84 36.55
CA LEU A 134 55.46 27.86 35.54
C LEU A 134 56.79 28.59 35.33
N ALA A 135 57.40 28.43 34.15
CA ALA A 135 58.50 29.28 33.73
C ALA A 135 57.96 30.70 33.56
N PRO A 136 58.68 31.76 33.99
CA PRO A 136 58.23 33.11 33.73
C PRO A 136 58.34 33.40 32.23
N ASP A 137 57.30 34.01 31.67
CA ASP A 137 57.30 34.54 30.32
C ASP A 137 58.39 35.62 30.19
N ALA A 138 59.36 35.40 29.29
CA ALA A 138 60.33 36.41 28.91
C ALA A 138 59.77 37.18 27.71
N GLY A 139 59.58 38.50 27.90
CA GLY A 139 59.22 39.46 26.86
C GLY A 139 60.39 39.91 26.00
#